data_AF-A0A7D9EQ50-F1
#
_entry.id   AF-A0A7D9EQ50-F1
#
_cell.length_a   1.000
_cell.length_b   1.000
_cell.length_c   1.000
_cell.angle_alpha   90.00
_cell.angle_beta   90.00
_cell.angle_gamma   90.00
#
_symmetry.space_group_name_H-M   'P 1'
#
loop_
_entity.id
_entity.type
_entity.pdbx_description
1 polymer ?
#
loop_
_entity_poly.entity_id
_entity_poly.type
_entity_poly.pdbx_seq_one_letter_code
_entity_poly.pdbx_strand_id
1 'polypeptide(L)'
;MVLNKKFADLLTCRNQEILPKDNFSRCYTLANIVVMMPVVPEEMSSYWIKPENYSEDELRVSIFEALLDSCDACFAEMSLPVQLPGTVCKGKAQRMVSMYEYVVSRLSASISAISSQDFHVIEKILLKSVFDRSVLCFSIATDVWCFMARWMTADLCYSHVKLFLHWLRNVSWKTDLLKNRMRMLVRRLLPLVAQEHQELLLQEYPPDSVDNLEIWSIVPFHKMIESVRMQVAHTIMQFSNSLLQEWLNQNLSQADLYTRNCGATLADLPSSNSQTYSARHMCI
;
A
#
# COMPACT_ATOMS: atom_id res chain seq x y z
N MET A 1 7.53 -17.66 -27.22
CA MET A 1 8.33 -16.52 -26.71
C MET A 1 8.49 -16.56 -25.19
N VAL A 2 7.41 -16.58 -24.39
CA VAL A 2 7.49 -16.64 -22.90
C VAL A 2 8.17 -17.90 -22.34
N LEU A 3 8.24 -18.98 -23.13
CA LEU A 3 8.96 -20.23 -22.79
C LEU A 3 10.47 -20.17 -23.07
N ASN A 4 11.01 -19.06 -23.60
CA ASN A 4 12.41 -18.93 -23.95
C ASN A 4 13.19 -18.25 -22.82
N LYS A 5 14.10 -18.97 -22.16
CA LYS A 5 14.94 -18.47 -21.06
C LYS A 5 15.74 -17.22 -21.45
N LYS A 6 16.40 -17.21 -22.62
CA LYS A 6 17.13 -16.02 -23.11
C LYS A 6 16.26 -14.78 -23.25
N PHE A 7 15.00 -14.96 -23.62
CA PHE A 7 14.05 -13.85 -23.71
C PHE A 7 13.65 -13.34 -22.32
N ALA A 8 13.52 -14.24 -21.36
CA ALA A 8 13.34 -13.87 -19.96
C ALA A 8 14.56 -13.12 -19.42
N ASP A 9 15.77 -13.60 -19.72
CA ASP A 9 17.02 -12.98 -19.29
C ASP A 9 17.12 -11.55 -19.82
N LEU A 10 16.86 -11.37 -21.12
CA LEU A 10 16.85 -10.06 -21.75
C LEU A 10 15.88 -9.07 -21.08
N LEU A 11 14.71 -9.51 -20.64
CA LEU A 11 13.69 -8.65 -20.03
C LEU A 11 13.82 -8.50 -18.52
N THR A 12 14.63 -9.32 -17.87
CA THR A 12 14.79 -9.32 -16.40
C THR A 12 16.22 -9.04 -15.94
N CYS A 13 17.14 -8.82 -16.87
CA CYS A 13 18.50 -8.39 -16.57
C CYS A 13 18.50 -7.05 -15.82
N ARG A 14 19.17 -7.02 -14.66
CA ARG A 14 19.16 -5.89 -13.74
C ARG A 14 19.92 -4.67 -14.26
N ASN A 15 20.97 -4.90 -15.05
CA ASN A 15 21.88 -3.86 -15.54
C ASN A 15 21.68 -3.59 -17.04
N GLN A 16 20.47 -3.82 -17.56
CA GLN A 16 20.19 -3.58 -18.96
C GLN A 16 20.16 -2.08 -19.27
N GLU A 17 21.00 -1.62 -20.18
CA GLU A 17 20.88 -0.29 -20.75
C GLU A 17 19.67 -0.24 -21.70
N ILE A 18 18.60 0.42 -21.25
CA ILE A 18 17.38 0.61 -22.04
C ILE A 18 17.37 2.04 -22.54
N LEU A 19 17.26 2.22 -23.85
CA LEU A 19 17.12 3.55 -24.44
C LEU A 19 15.77 4.14 -24.03
N PRO A 20 15.67 5.45 -23.71
CA PRO A 20 14.41 6.06 -23.26
C PRO A 20 13.21 5.81 -24.17
N LYS A 21 13.43 5.76 -25.49
CA LYS A 21 12.40 5.47 -26.51
C LYS A 21 11.79 4.07 -26.39
N ASP A 22 12.50 3.13 -25.77
CA ASP A 22 12.12 1.72 -25.67
C ASP A 22 11.47 1.40 -24.30
N ASN A 23 11.49 2.33 -23.33
CA ASN A 23 10.92 2.15 -22.01
C ASN A 23 9.44 1.77 -22.07
N PHE A 24 8.65 2.51 -22.84
CA PHE A 24 7.21 2.23 -22.99
C PHE A 24 6.96 0.83 -23.54
N SER A 25 7.63 0.48 -24.64
CA SER A 25 7.49 -0.84 -25.29
C SER A 25 7.88 -1.98 -24.35
N ARG A 26 8.95 -1.80 -23.57
CA ARG A 26 9.39 -2.76 -22.55
C ARG A 26 8.36 -2.90 -21.44
N CYS A 27 7.90 -1.80 -20.86
CA CYS A 27 6.90 -1.80 -19.79
C CYS A 27 5.61 -2.48 -20.27
N TYR A 28 5.15 -2.14 -21.48
CA TYR A 28 3.97 -2.75 -22.10
C TYR A 28 4.14 -4.24 -22.32
N THR A 29 5.31 -4.68 -22.80
CA THR A 29 5.62 -6.09 -23.02
C THR A 29 5.64 -6.86 -21.69
N LEU A 30 6.29 -6.34 -20.66
CA LEU A 30 6.30 -6.95 -19.33
C LEU A 30 4.90 -7.06 -18.72
N ALA A 31 4.07 -6.02 -18.86
CA ALA A 31 2.68 -6.04 -18.38
C ALA A 31 1.84 -7.14 -19.08
N ASN A 32 2.12 -7.43 -20.34
CA ASN A 32 1.47 -8.51 -21.08
C ASN A 32 2.02 -9.90 -20.73
N ILE A 33 3.32 -10.02 -20.44
CA ILE A 33 3.91 -11.30 -20.04
C ILE A 33 3.51 -11.68 -18.62
N VAL A 34 3.42 -10.72 -17.69
CA VAL A 34 3.05 -10.97 -16.29
C VAL A 34 1.74 -11.76 -16.16
N VAL A 35 0.73 -11.47 -17.00
CA VAL A 35 -0.54 -12.22 -16.95
C VAL A 35 -0.47 -13.64 -17.49
N MET A 36 0.63 -14.00 -18.16
CA MET A 36 0.86 -15.35 -18.66
C MET A 36 1.49 -16.26 -17.60
N MET A 37 2.03 -15.71 -16.50
CA MET A 37 2.71 -16.48 -15.44
C MET A 37 1.87 -17.63 -14.86
N PRO A 38 0.55 -17.49 -14.67
CA PRO A 38 -0.31 -18.60 -14.22
C PRO A 38 -0.51 -19.71 -15.26
N VAL A 39 -0.28 -19.42 -16.55
CA VAL A 39 -0.63 -20.31 -17.67
C VAL A 39 0.59 -21.06 -18.21
N VAL A 40 1.80 -20.53 -18.02
CA VAL A 40 3.03 -21.19 -18.45
C VAL A 40 3.40 -22.35 -17.52
N PRO A 41 4.19 -23.35 -17.98
CA PRO A 41 4.66 -24.44 -17.14
C PRO A 41 5.36 -23.94 -15.87
N GLU A 42 5.18 -24.65 -14.76
CA GLU A 42 5.67 -24.27 -13.43
C GLU A 42 7.18 -23.99 -13.42
N GLU A 43 7.99 -24.81 -14.10
CA GLU A 43 9.45 -24.58 -14.23
C GLU A 43 9.74 -23.19 -14.83
N MET A 44 9.03 -22.84 -15.92
CA MET A 44 9.21 -21.55 -16.57
C MET A 44 8.65 -20.41 -15.71
N SER A 45 7.50 -20.59 -15.08
CA SER A 45 6.93 -19.59 -14.17
C SER A 45 7.90 -19.28 -13.02
N SER A 46 8.43 -20.32 -12.38
CA SER A 46 9.46 -20.23 -11.34
C SER A 46 10.70 -19.49 -11.84
N TYR A 47 11.15 -19.75 -13.08
CA TYR A 47 12.28 -19.05 -13.69
C TYR A 47 12.08 -17.54 -13.87
N TRP A 48 10.85 -17.10 -14.16
CA TRP A 48 10.49 -15.69 -14.26
C TRP A 48 10.30 -15.02 -12.90
N ILE A 49 9.77 -15.76 -11.92
CA ILE A 49 9.35 -15.20 -10.63
C ILE A 49 10.48 -15.20 -9.61
N LYS A 50 11.26 -16.29 -9.56
CA LYS A 50 12.28 -16.60 -8.55
C LYS A 50 13.66 -16.73 -9.20
N PRO A 51 14.24 -15.62 -9.71
CA PRO A 51 15.57 -15.65 -10.33
C PRO A 51 16.66 -16.10 -9.35
N GLU A 52 16.47 -15.87 -8.04
CA GLU A 52 17.40 -16.27 -6.97
C GLU A 52 17.68 -17.80 -6.94
N ASN A 53 16.77 -18.62 -7.49
CA ASN A 53 16.94 -20.07 -7.57
C ASN A 53 17.85 -20.52 -8.73
N TYR A 54 18.25 -19.61 -9.62
CA TYR A 54 19.01 -19.90 -10.83
C TYR A 54 20.33 -19.14 -10.78
N SER A 55 21.43 -19.87 -10.60
CA SER A 55 22.78 -19.32 -10.41
C SER A 55 23.47 -18.97 -11.74
N GLU A 56 22.76 -18.28 -12.64
CA GLU A 56 23.33 -17.87 -13.92
C GLU A 56 24.24 -16.64 -13.76
N ASP A 57 25.22 -16.48 -14.66
CA ASP A 57 26.26 -15.43 -14.61
C ASP A 57 25.69 -13.99 -14.67
N GLU A 58 24.43 -13.81 -15.08
CA GLU A 58 23.76 -12.51 -15.17
C GLU A 58 22.78 -12.29 -14.02
N LEU A 59 22.93 -11.17 -13.31
CA LEU A 59 22.03 -10.77 -12.23
C LEU A 59 20.65 -10.40 -12.78
N ARG A 60 19.67 -11.29 -12.57
CA ARG A 60 18.27 -11.09 -12.95
C ARG A 60 17.39 -10.70 -11.76
N VAL A 61 16.30 -9.99 -12.06
CA VAL A 61 15.22 -9.67 -11.10
C VAL A 61 13.95 -10.43 -11.46
N SER A 62 12.98 -10.46 -10.54
CA SER A 62 11.68 -11.07 -10.83
C SER A 62 10.98 -10.31 -11.95
N ILE A 63 10.14 -10.96 -12.75
CA ILE A 63 9.33 -10.28 -13.77
C ILE A 63 8.45 -9.17 -13.18
N PHE A 64 7.96 -9.36 -11.95
CA PHE A 64 7.16 -8.36 -11.24
C PHE A 64 7.99 -7.14 -10.86
N GLU A 65 9.22 -7.36 -10.42
CA GLU A 65 10.18 -6.29 -10.10
C GLU A 65 10.60 -5.55 -11.37
N ALA A 66 10.95 -6.27 -12.45
CA ALA A 66 11.28 -5.69 -13.75
C ALA A 66 10.14 -4.82 -14.31
N LEU A 67 8.88 -5.21 -14.09
CA LEU A 67 7.72 -4.43 -14.49
C LEU A 67 7.59 -3.16 -13.66
N LEU A 68 7.72 -3.23 -12.33
CA LEU A 68 7.64 -2.06 -11.46
C LEU A 68 8.78 -1.07 -11.74
N ASP A 69 10.00 -1.55 -11.98
CA ASP A 69 11.13 -0.72 -12.40
C ASP A 69 10.86 -0.03 -13.74
N SER A 70 10.22 -0.74 -14.69
CA SER A 70 9.82 -0.14 -15.97
C SER A 70 8.77 0.94 -15.82
N CYS A 71 7.89 0.82 -14.83
CA CYS A 71 6.85 1.82 -14.59
C CYS A 71 7.46 3.17 -14.23
N ASP A 72 8.49 3.16 -13.38
CA ASP A 72 9.20 4.39 -12.99
C ASP A 72 9.86 5.05 -14.20
N ALA A 73 10.46 4.25 -15.09
CA ALA A 73 11.03 4.71 -16.35
C ALA A 73 10.00 5.23 -17.38
N CYS A 74 8.70 4.98 -17.13
CA CYS A 74 7.55 5.41 -17.95
C CYS A 74 6.67 6.44 -17.22
N PHE A 75 7.24 7.25 -16.33
CA PHE A 75 6.48 8.22 -15.54
C PHE A 75 5.59 9.15 -16.39
N ALA A 76 6.07 9.58 -17.56
CA ALA A 76 5.32 10.47 -18.45
C ALA A 76 4.07 9.76 -19.00
N GLU A 77 4.22 8.56 -19.55
CA GLU A 77 3.13 7.77 -20.11
C GLU A 77 2.13 7.31 -19.04
N MET A 78 2.61 7.10 -17.82
CA MET A 78 1.79 6.76 -16.65
C MET A 78 0.97 7.93 -16.12
N SER A 79 1.48 9.16 -16.28
CA SER A 79 0.83 10.39 -15.81
C SER A 79 -0.03 11.08 -16.88
N LEU A 80 0.25 10.81 -18.15
CA LEU A 80 -0.45 11.38 -19.31
C LEU A 80 -1.50 10.41 -19.86
N PRO A 81 -2.46 10.89 -20.68
CA PRO A 81 -3.57 10.07 -21.15
C PRO A 81 -3.17 9.11 -22.29
N VAL A 82 -2.14 8.29 -22.09
CA VAL A 82 -1.88 7.14 -22.95
C VAL A 82 -3.01 6.13 -22.74
N GLN A 83 -3.82 5.95 -23.79
CA GLN A 83 -4.98 5.08 -23.77
C GLN A 83 -4.61 3.69 -24.31
N LEU A 84 -4.83 2.67 -23.48
CA LEU A 84 -4.61 1.28 -23.84
C LEU A 84 -5.92 0.49 -23.81
N PRO A 85 -6.04 -0.56 -24.63
CA PRO A 85 -7.22 -1.42 -24.61
C PRO A 85 -7.28 -2.20 -23.29
N GLY A 86 -8.28 -1.87 -22.45
CA GLY A 86 -8.52 -2.54 -21.18
C GLY A 86 -9.02 -3.98 -21.34
N THR A 87 -9.17 -4.67 -20.20
CA THR A 87 -9.74 -6.02 -20.17
C THR A 87 -11.24 -6.00 -20.49
N VAL A 88 -11.68 -6.91 -21.35
CA VAL A 88 -13.11 -7.09 -21.65
C VAL A 88 -13.79 -7.78 -20.47
N CYS A 89 -14.66 -7.06 -19.76
CA CYS A 89 -15.52 -7.65 -18.74
C CYS A 89 -16.78 -8.20 -19.41
N LYS A 90 -17.13 -9.46 -19.14
CA LYS A 90 -18.25 -10.21 -19.74
C LYS A 90 -19.47 -9.32 -20.03
N GLY A 91 -19.75 -9.08 -21.32
CA GLY A 91 -20.92 -8.34 -21.80
C GLY A 91 -20.77 -6.81 -21.91
N LYS A 92 -19.63 -6.23 -21.51
CA LYS A 92 -19.35 -4.79 -21.68
C LYS A 92 -18.37 -4.56 -22.83
N ALA A 93 -18.55 -3.46 -23.54
CA ALA A 93 -17.61 -3.03 -24.58
C ALA A 93 -16.20 -2.85 -24.00
N GLN A 94 -15.18 -3.13 -24.81
CA GLN A 94 -13.79 -2.88 -24.42
C GLN A 94 -13.60 -1.39 -24.19
N ARG A 95 -13.27 -1.00 -22.96
CA ARG A 95 -12.95 0.39 -22.62
C ARG A 95 -11.46 0.66 -22.79
N MET A 96 -11.15 1.88 -23.18
CA MET A 96 -9.80 2.40 -23.09
C MET A 96 -9.49 2.76 -21.63
N VAL A 97 -8.27 2.47 -21.19
CA VAL A 97 -7.79 2.73 -19.84
C VAL A 97 -6.45 3.43 -19.88
N SER A 98 -6.10 4.17 -18.83
CA SER A 98 -4.77 4.75 -18.71
C SER A 98 -3.70 3.65 -18.62
N MET A 99 -2.45 3.99 -18.93
CA MET A 99 -1.33 3.06 -18.74
C MET A 99 -1.20 2.60 -17.27
N TYR A 100 -1.43 3.50 -16.33
CA TYR A 100 -1.44 3.18 -14.90
C TYR A 100 -2.46 2.08 -14.57
N GLU A 101 -3.72 2.28 -14.98
CA GLU A 101 -4.79 1.31 -14.75
C GLU A 101 -4.53 -0.01 -15.49
N TYR A 102 -3.97 0.08 -16.70
CA TYR A 102 -3.56 -1.10 -17.46
C TYR A 102 -2.55 -1.95 -16.68
N VAL A 103 -1.50 -1.35 -16.13
CA VAL A 103 -0.49 -2.09 -15.37
C VAL A 103 -1.04 -2.64 -14.06
N VAL A 104 -1.75 -1.81 -13.27
CA VAL A 104 -2.34 -2.25 -11.99
C VAL A 104 -3.30 -3.42 -12.20
N SER A 105 -4.15 -3.36 -13.24
CA SER A 105 -5.09 -4.45 -13.54
C SER A 105 -4.39 -5.75 -13.98
N ARG A 106 -3.31 -5.65 -14.77
CA ARG A 106 -2.52 -6.82 -15.21
C ARG A 106 -1.76 -7.47 -14.06
N LEU A 107 -1.12 -6.66 -13.19
CA LEU A 107 -0.49 -7.13 -11.97
C LEU A 107 -1.50 -7.85 -11.07
N SER A 108 -2.63 -7.20 -10.81
CA SER A 108 -3.72 -7.75 -9.99
C SER A 108 -4.23 -9.08 -10.54
N ALA A 109 -4.49 -9.15 -11.85
CA ALA A 109 -4.95 -10.38 -12.50
C ALA A 109 -3.92 -11.51 -12.39
N SER A 110 -2.64 -11.23 -12.60
CA SER A 110 -1.58 -12.23 -12.47
C SER A 110 -1.46 -12.75 -11.03
N ILE A 111 -1.41 -11.85 -10.05
CA ILE A 111 -1.29 -12.20 -8.62
C ILE A 111 -2.50 -13.03 -8.17
N SER A 112 -3.70 -12.72 -8.67
CA SER A 112 -4.91 -13.48 -8.31
C SER A 112 -4.90 -14.94 -8.77
N ALA A 113 -4.05 -15.27 -9.74
CA ALA A 113 -3.97 -16.58 -10.38
C ALA A 113 -2.62 -17.30 -10.14
N ILE A 114 -1.68 -16.68 -9.43
CA ILE A 114 -0.37 -17.27 -9.12
C ILE A 114 -0.49 -18.36 -8.04
N SER A 115 0.49 -19.28 -8.00
CA SER A 115 0.56 -20.30 -6.95
C SER A 115 0.81 -19.67 -5.57
N SER A 116 0.19 -20.23 -4.53
CA SER A 116 0.44 -19.80 -3.14
C SER A 116 1.91 -19.95 -2.72
N GLN A 117 2.66 -20.87 -3.35
CA GLN A 117 4.09 -21.05 -3.12
C GLN A 117 4.95 -19.88 -3.60
N ASP A 118 4.42 -19.05 -4.51
CA ASP A 118 5.12 -17.89 -5.08
C ASP A 118 4.67 -16.58 -4.43
N PHE A 119 3.61 -16.61 -3.63
CA PHE A 119 2.96 -15.41 -3.09
C PHE A 119 3.91 -14.55 -2.25
N HIS A 120 4.74 -15.18 -1.41
CA HIS A 120 5.74 -14.48 -0.57
C HIS A 120 6.73 -13.64 -1.39
N VAL A 121 7.01 -14.03 -2.64
CA VAL A 121 7.88 -13.27 -3.55
C VAL A 121 7.22 -11.96 -3.93
N ILE A 122 5.91 -12.01 -4.22
CA ILE A 122 5.11 -10.83 -4.55
C ILE A 122 5.05 -9.88 -3.36
N GLU A 123 4.79 -10.39 -2.16
CA GLU A 123 4.74 -9.59 -0.94
C GLU A 123 6.06 -8.85 -0.70
N LYS A 124 7.19 -9.55 -0.85
CA LYS A 124 8.53 -8.97 -0.75
C LYS A 124 8.73 -7.84 -1.77
N ILE A 125 8.36 -8.06 -3.03
CA ILE A 125 8.51 -7.07 -4.11
C ILE A 125 7.62 -5.85 -3.88
N LEU A 126 6.36 -6.05 -3.49
CA LEU A 126 5.43 -4.95 -3.22
C LEU A 126 5.86 -4.15 -1.99
N LEU A 127 6.32 -4.79 -0.91
CA LEU A 127 6.87 -4.09 0.26
C LEU A 127 8.13 -3.30 -0.11
N LYS A 128 9.04 -3.88 -0.89
CA LYS A 128 10.20 -3.16 -1.42
C LYS A 128 9.76 -1.91 -2.19
N SER A 129 8.73 -2.03 -3.03
CA SER A 129 8.19 -0.94 -3.84
C SER A 129 7.46 0.13 -3.01
N VAL A 130 6.81 -0.25 -1.91
CA VAL A 130 6.25 0.69 -0.94
C VAL A 130 7.37 1.56 -0.34
N PHE A 131 8.51 0.95 -0.03
CA PHE A 131 9.67 1.62 0.55
C PHE A 131 10.66 2.21 -0.49
N ASP A 132 10.34 2.15 -1.77
CA ASP A 132 11.17 2.73 -2.83
C ASP A 132 11.27 4.27 -2.69
N ARG A 133 12.13 4.94 -3.46
CA ARG A 133 12.07 6.40 -3.63
C ARG A 133 11.01 6.81 -4.65
N SER A 134 10.68 5.96 -5.61
CA SER A 134 9.64 6.23 -6.60
C SER A 134 8.27 6.42 -5.93
N VAL A 135 7.58 7.52 -6.29
CA VAL A 135 6.19 7.78 -5.87
C VAL A 135 5.22 6.91 -6.69
N LEU A 136 5.57 6.65 -7.95
CA LEU A 136 4.76 5.86 -8.85
C LEU A 136 4.74 4.38 -8.41
N CYS A 137 5.91 3.78 -8.14
CA CYS A 137 5.99 2.41 -7.66
C CYS A 137 5.27 2.24 -6.31
N PHE A 138 5.37 3.23 -5.42
CA PHE A 138 4.59 3.25 -4.18
C PHE A 138 3.08 3.25 -4.43
N SER A 139 2.61 4.07 -5.37
CA SER A 139 1.18 4.17 -5.70
C SER A 139 0.66 2.86 -6.28
N ILE A 140 1.39 2.29 -7.26
CA ILE A 140 1.06 0.99 -7.88
C ILE A 140 1.06 -0.10 -6.82
N ALA A 141 2.10 -0.19 -5.99
CA ALA A 141 2.21 -1.23 -4.97
C ALA A 141 1.07 -1.12 -3.95
N THR A 142 0.72 0.10 -3.53
CA THR A 142 -0.38 0.33 -2.60
C THR A 142 -1.74 -0.05 -3.20
N ASP A 143 -1.97 0.26 -4.49
CA ASP A 143 -3.20 -0.15 -5.19
C ASP A 143 -3.30 -1.67 -5.33
N VAL A 144 -2.18 -2.33 -5.65
CA VAL A 144 -2.11 -3.79 -5.72
C VAL A 144 -2.32 -4.43 -4.34
N TRP A 145 -1.74 -3.88 -3.28
CA TRP A 145 -2.04 -4.30 -1.89
C TRP A 145 -3.53 -4.17 -1.56
N CYS A 146 -4.17 -3.07 -1.94
CA CYS A 146 -5.61 -2.89 -1.76
C CYS A 146 -6.44 -3.89 -2.59
N PHE A 147 -6.00 -4.24 -3.80
CA PHE A 147 -6.63 -5.31 -4.58
C PHE A 147 -6.49 -6.65 -3.86
N MET A 148 -5.27 -7.02 -3.46
CA MET A 148 -4.99 -8.25 -2.73
C MET A 148 -5.85 -8.36 -1.48
N ALA A 149 -6.01 -7.28 -0.71
CA ALA A 149 -6.83 -7.24 0.50
C ALA A 149 -8.31 -7.60 0.26
N ARG A 150 -8.82 -7.42 -0.96
CA ARG A 150 -10.18 -7.83 -1.35
C ARG A 150 -10.26 -9.24 -1.94
N TRP A 151 -9.12 -9.77 -2.39
CA TRP A 151 -9.03 -11.07 -3.05
C TRP A 151 -8.62 -12.19 -2.09
N MET A 152 -7.76 -11.88 -1.13
CA MET A 152 -7.27 -12.84 -0.14
C MET A 152 -8.29 -13.13 0.96
N THR A 153 -7.98 -14.12 1.82
CA THR A 153 -8.80 -14.41 2.99
C THR A 153 -8.80 -13.23 3.98
N ALA A 154 -9.89 -13.09 4.73
CA ALA A 154 -10.01 -12.08 5.77
C ALA A 154 -8.87 -12.17 6.80
N ASP A 155 -8.45 -13.39 7.15
CA ASP A 155 -7.36 -13.67 8.09
C ASP A 155 -6.01 -13.18 7.59
N LEU A 156 -5.72 -13.37 6.29
CA LEU A 156 -4.45 -12.95 5.70
C LEU A 156 -4.39 -11.42 5.60
N CYS A 157 -5.50 -10.78 5.20
CA CYS A 157 -5.62 -9.33 5.20
C CYS A 157 -5.39 -8.74 6.60
N TYR A 158 -6.05 -9.32 7.61
CA TYR A 158 -5.87 -8.93 9.00
C TYR A 158 -4.42 -9.13 9.47
N SER A 159 -3.81 -10.26 9.16
CA SER A 159 -2.41 -10.57 9.51
C SER A 159 -1.43 -9.55 8.93
N HIS A 160 -1.61 -9.13 7.67
CA HIS A 160 -0.81 -8.08 7.06
C HIS A 160 -0.98 -6.73 7.75
N VAL A 161 -2.22 -6.31 7.98
CA VAL A 161 -2.48 -5.04 8.66
C VAL A 161 -1.90 -5.04 10.07
N LYS A 162 -2.05 -6.15 10.82
CA LYS A 162 -1.46 -6.32 12.15
C LYS A 162 0.06 -6.22 12.12
N LEU A 163 0.73 -6.87 11.16
CA LEU A 163 2.17 -6.79 10.99
C LEU A 163 2.62 -5.34 10.68
N PHE A 164 1.92 -4.65 9.80
CA PHE A 164 2.26 -3.27 9.42
C PHE A 164 2.04 -2.28 10.56
N LEU A 165 0.97 -2.45 11.34
CA LEU A 165 0.73 -1.70 12.58
C LEU A 165 1.83 -1.95 13.60
N HIS A 166 2.23 -3.21 13.78
CA HIS A 166 3.36 -3.56 14.65
C HIS A 166 4.66 -2.89 14.18
N TRP A 167 4.94 -2.83 12.88
CA TRP A 167 6.10 -2.12 12.36
C TRP A 167 6.02 -0.61 12.57
N LEU A 168 4.86 0.01 12.35
CA LEU A 168 4.67 1.44 12.60
C LEU A 168 5.03 1.82 14.04
N ARG A 169 4.64 0.97 15.00
CA ARG A 169 4.90 1.18 16.43
C ARG A 169 6.34 0.87 16.83
N ASN A 170 6.93 -0.22 16.34
CA ASN A 170 8.16 -0.78 16.93
C ASN A 170 9.43 -0.55 16.10
N VAL A 171 9.31 -0.16 14.83
CA VAL A 171 10.48 0.04 13.96
C VAL A 171 11.04 1.45 14.12
N SER A 172 12.35 1.55 14.31
CA SER A 172 13.07 2.81 14.15
C SER A 172 13.19 3.13 12.65
N TRP A 173 12.37 4.07 12.18
CA TRP A 173 12.32 4.47 10.79
C TRP A 173 13.54 5.32 10.41
N LYS A 174 14.22 4.95 9.32
CA LYS A 174 15.40 5.72 8.83
C LYS A 174 15.04 7.13 8.39
N THR A 175 13.83 7.32 7.87
CA THR A 175 13.32 8.61 7.40
C THR A 175 11.81 8.71 7.62
N ASP A 176 11.30 9.93 7.79
CA ASP A 176 9.86 10.19 7.90
C ASP A 176 9.10 9.81 6.63
N LEU A 177 9.76 9.88 5.46
CA LEU A 177 9.17 9.45 4.19
C LEU A 177 8.77 7.97 4.22
N LEU A 178 9.65 7.08 4.72
CA LEU A 178 9.36 5.65 4.81
C LEU A 178 8.24 5.37 5.81
N LYS A 179 8.27 6.06 6.96
CA LYS A 179 7.20 5.99 7.96
C LYS A 179 5.86 6.41 7.37
N ASN A 180 5.83 7.54 6.68
CA ASN A 180 4.61 8.08 6.06
C ASN A 180 4.08 7.17 4.95
N ARG A 181 4.94 6.55 4.14
CA ARG A 181 4.51 5.56 3.13
C ARG A 181 3.83 4.35 3.79
N MET A 182 4.39 3.84 4.89
CA MET A 182 3.75 2.79 5.66
C MET A 182 2.41 3.25 6.27
N ARG A 183 2.36 4.46 6.85
CA ARG A 183 1.11 5.05 7.36
C ARG A 183 0.03 5.12 6.29
N MET A 184 0.40 5.53 5.07
CA MET A 184 -0.52 5.61 3.94
C MET A 184 -1.00 4.24 3.45
N LEU A 185 -0.11 3.23 3.41
CA LEU A 185 -0.49 1.85 3.10
C LEU A 185 -1.52 1.34 4.12
N VAL A 186 -1.21 1.44 5.42
CA VAL A 186 -2.11 1.00 6.51
C VAL A 186 -3.43 1.75 6.46
N ARG A 187 -3.42 3.09 6.31
CA ARG A 187 -4.65 3.90 6.19
C ARG A 187 -5.58 3.41 5.09
N ARG A 188 -5.04 2.87 3.99
CA ARG A 188 -5.84 2.35 2.87
C ARG A 188 -6.29 0.90 3.06
N LEU A 189 -5.50 0.08 3.77
CA LEU A 189 -5.82 -1.33 4.02
C LEU A 189 -6.77 -1.53 5.19
N LEU A 190 -6.67 -0.72 6.23
CA LEU A 190 -7.41 -0.91 7.48
C LEU A 190 -8.94 -0.93 7.28
N PRO A 191 -9.55 -0.09 6.41
CA PRO A 191 -10.98 -0.20 6.09
C PRO A 191 -11.38 -1.45 5.30
N LEU A 192 -10.42 -2.17 4.72
CA LEU A 192 -10.64 -3.40 3.97
C LEU A 192 -10.56 -4.65 4.86
N VAL A 193 -10.15 -4.50 6.11
CA VAL A 193 -10.18 -5.56 7.12
C VAL A 193 -11.64 -5.91 7.45
N ALA A 194 -11.94 -7.20 7.58
CA ALA A 194 -13.28 -7.68 7.94
C ALA A 194 -13.78 -7.05 9.26
N GLN A 195 -15.10 -6.93 9.41
CA GLN A 195 -15.70 -6.20 10.54
C GLN A 195 -15.26 -6.77 11.90
N GLU A 196 -15.35 -8.08 12.06
CA GLU A 196 -14.89 -8.81 13.25
C GLU A 196 -13.40 -8.55 13.57
N HIS A 197 -12.55 -8.51 12.54
CA HIS A 197 -11.12 -8.22 12.68
C HIS A 197 -10.83 -6.74 13.01
N GLN A 198 -11.68 -5.80 12.60
CA GLN A 198 -11.56 -4.40 13.02
C GLN A 198 -11.83 -4.25 14.53
N GLU A 199 -12.75 -5.04 15.09
CA GLU A 199 -13.02 -5.06 16.53
C GLU A 199 -11.87 -5.73 17.30
N LEU A 200 -11.24 -6.77 16.75
CA LEU A 200 -10.02 -7.34 17.34
C LEU A 200 -8.86 -6.33 17.37
N LEU A 201 -8.67 -5.55 16.30
CA LEU A 201 -7.64 -4.49 16.29
C LEU A 201 -7.84 -3.48 17.42
N LEU A 202 -9.10 -3.20 17.79
CA LEU A 202 -9.41 -2.31 18.90
C LEU A 202 -8.99 -2.86 20.26
N GLN A 203 -9.11 -4.18 20.43
CA GLN A 203 -8.67 -4.88 21.65
C GLN A 203 -7.14 -4.96 21.72
N GLU A 204 -6.48 -5.19 20.58
CA GLU A 204 -5.01 -5.31 20.51
C GLU A 204 -4.28 -3.96 20.57
N TYR A 205 -4.92 -2.91 20.06
CA TYR A 205 -4.40 -1.54 20.06
C TYR A 205 -5.37 -0.59 20.77
N PRO A 206 -5.53 -0.67 22.11
CA PRO A 206 -6.44 0.21 22.84
C PRO A 206 -6.16 1.70 22.59
N PRO A 207 -7.18 2.52 22.26
CA PRO A 207 -7.01 3.92 21.88
C PRO A 207 -6.75 4.88 23.05
N ASP A 208 -6.91 4.41 24.29
CA ASP A 208 -6.53 5.08 25.53
C ASP A 208 -5.04 4.92 25.89
N SER A 209 -4.28 4.16 25.10
CA SER A 209 -2.84 4.03 25.27
C SER A 209 -2.08 5.05 24.43
N VAL A 210 -1.18 5.80 25.06
CA VAL A 210 -0.28 6.77 24.41
C VAL A 210 0.51 6.12 23.27
N ASP A 211 0.95 4.88 23.46
CA ASP A 211 1.70 4.10 22.47
C ASP A 211 0.91 3.84 21.18
N ASN A 212 -0.42 3.86 21.25
CA ASN A 212 -1.31 3.54 20.14
C ASN A 212 -1.89 4.80 19.47
N LEU A 213 -1.65 6.00 20.01
CA LEU A 213 -2.18 7.24 19.42
C LEU A 213 -1.74 7.43 17.97
N GLU A 214 -0.49 7.06 17.65
CA GLU A 214 0.01 7.13 16.29
C GLU A 214 -0.79 6.24 15.33
N ILE A 215 -1.17 5.04 15.76
CA ILE A 215 -2.00 4.11 14.99
C ILE A 215 -3.36 4.75 14.74
N TRP A 216 -4.01 5.28 15.77
CA TRP A 216 -5.34 5.87 15.63
C TRP A 216 -5.34 7.20 14.87
N SER A 217 -4.21 7.92 14.81
CA SER A 217 -4.06 9.13 13.99
C SER A 217 -4.17 8.89 12.48
N ILE A 218 -3.90 7.68 12.01
CA ILE A 218 -3.90 7.36 10.58
C ILE A 218 -5.20 6.72 10.12
N VAL A 219 -6.07 6.27 11.04
CA VAL A 219 -7.30 5.57 10.72
C VAL A 219 -8.30 6.51 10.05
N PRO A 220 -8.84 6.18 8.88
CA PRO A 220 -9.91 6.98 8.26
C PRO A 220 -11.25 6.56 8.89
N PHE A 221 -11.59 7.15 10.04
CA PHE A 221 -12.77 6.77 10.85
C PHE A 221 -14.10 6.72 10.08
N HIS A 222 -14.29 7.59 9.08
CA HIS A 222 -15.49 7.60 8.23
C HIS A 222 -15.66 6.33 7.38
N LYS A 223 -14.61 5.52 7.22
CA LYS A 223 -14.63 4.23 6.48
C LYS A 223 -14.64 3.01 7.39
N MET A 224 -14.58 3.21 8.71
CA MET A 224 -14.64 2.14 9.69
C MET A 224 -16.08 1.75 9.98
N ILE A 225 -16.28 0.56 10.55
CA ILE A 225 -17.59 0.16 11.07
C ILE A 225 -18.02 1.07 12.23
N GLU A 226 -19.33 1.21 12.39
CA GLU A 226 -19.94 2.10 13.37
C GLU A 226 -19.48 1.82 14.81
N SER A 227 -19.45 0.54 15.21
CA SER A 227 -19.07 0.09 16.54
C SER A 227 -17.66 0.59 16.91
N VAL A 228 -16.68 0.29 16.05
CA VAL A 228 -15.29 0.71 16.21
C VAL A 228 -15.16 2.22 16.21
N ARG A 229 -15.84 2.91 15.28
CA ARG A 229 -15.78 4.38 15.20
C ARG A 229 -16.27 5.03 16.49
N MET A 230 -17.43 4.61 16.99
CA MET A 230 -18.02 5.16 18.21
C MET A 230 -17.16 4.87 19.43
N GLN A 231 -16.64 3.65 19.55
CA GLN A 231 -15.81 3.28 20.70
C GLN A 231 -14.47 4.03 20.70
N VAL A 232 -13.81 4.16 19.55
CA VAL A 232 -12.56 4.93 19.46
C VAL A 232 -12.80 6.41 19.74
N ALA A 233 -13.83 7.00 19.14
CA ALA A 233 -14.18 8.41 19.37
C ALA A 233 -14.44 8.69 20.86
N HIS A 234 -15.26 7.88 21.50
CA HIS A 234 -15.58 7.99 22.92
C HIS A 234 -14.31 7.85 23.78
N THR A 235 -13.48 6.83 23.52
CA THR A 235 -12.28 6.55 24.32
C THR A 235 -11.22 7.64 24.16
N ILE A 236 -10.95 8.10 22.93
CA ILE A 236 -10.01 9.20 22.68
C ILE A 236 -10.51 10.50 23.32
N MET A 237 -11.82 10.77 23.28
CA MET A 237 -12.40 11.95 23.90
C MET A 237 -12.25 11.90 25.43
N GLN A 238 -12.54 10.77 26.05
CA GLN A 238 -12.35 10.58 27.49
C GLN A 238 -10.89 10.71 27.91
N PHE A 239 -9.99 10.08 27.15
CA PHE A 239 -8.54 10.15 27.37
C PHE A 239 -7.99 11.57 27.18
N SER A 240 -8.44 12.29 26.15
CA SER A 240 -8.04 13.69 25.92
C SER A 240 -8.54 14.60 27.05
N ASN A 241 -9.77 14.38 27.51
CA ASN A 241 -10.33 15.14 28.64
C ASN A 241 -9.57 14.88 29.94
N SER A 242 -9.22 13.63 30.25
CA SER A 242 -8.45 13.32 31.47
C SER A 242 -7.06 13.95 31.41
N LEU A 243 -6.38 13.88 30.27
CA LEU A 243 -5.09 14.54 30.05
C LEU A 243 -5.17 16.07 30.19
N LEU A 244 -6.21 16.70 29.62
CA LEU A 244 -6.41 18.14 29.75
C LEU A 244 -6.70 18.56 31.19
N GLN A 245 -7.49 17.78 31.92
CA GLN A 245 -7.75 18.03 33.35
C GLN A 245 -6.48 17.87 34.18
N GLU A 246 -5.67 16.84 33.90
CA GLU A 246 -4.38 16.67 34.56
C GLU A 246 -3.44 17.86 34.29
N TRP A 247 -3.36 18.29 33.02
CA TRP A 247 -2.56 19.44 32.61
C TRP A 247 -3.00 20.73 33.29
N LEU A 248 -4.31 21.01 33.32
CA LEU A 248 -4.89 22.18 34.00
C LEU A 248 -4.62 22.17 35.50
N ASN A 249 -4.67 20.99 36.14
CA ASN A 249 -4.46 20.85 37.57
C ASN A 249 -2.98 20.91 37.97
N GLN A 250 -2.05 20.59 37.07
CA GLN A 250 -0.61 20.53 37.35
C GLN A 250 0.17 21.79 36.89
N ASN A 251 -0.47 22.79 36.28
CA ASN A 251 0.19 23.99 35.71
C ASN A 251 1.39 23.64 34.79
N LEU A 252 1.28 22.54 34.04
CA LEU A 252 2.34 22.08 33.14
C LEU A 252 2.50 23.02 31.94
N SER A 253 3.69 23.02 31.33
CA SER A 253 3.99 23.92 30.23
C SER A 253 3.29 23.48 28.93
N GLN A 254 3.16 24.40 27.96
CA GLN A 254 2.60 24.09 26.64
C GLN A 254 3.46 23.08 25.86
N ALA A 255 4.76 22.98 26.16
CA ALA A 255 5.66 22.00 25.56
C ALA A 255 5.26 20.55 25.92
N ASP A 256 4.74 20.33 27.13
CA ASP A 256 4.35 18.99 27.63
C ASP A 256 3.15 18.41 26.86
N LEU A 257 2.24 19.27 26.38
CA LEU A 257 1.07 18.90 25.57
C LEU A 257 1.46 18.42 24.16
N TYR A 258 2.43 19.07 23.51
CA TYR A 258 2.87 18.68 22.17
C TYR A 258 3.62 17.34 22.18
N THR A 259 4.39 17.04 23.22
CA THR A 259 4.98 15.70 23.43
C THR A 259 3.95 14.60 23.64
N ARG A 260 2.74 14.92 24.12
CA ARG A 260 1.66 13.95 24.38
C ARG A 260 0.67 13.78 23.21
N ASN A 261 0.88 14.49 22.09
CA ASN A 261 0.35 14.19 20.75
C ASN A 261 -1.18 13.96 20.60
N CYS A 262 -2.03 14.57 21.44
CA CYS A 262 -3.50 14.48 21.31
C CYS A 262 -4.12 15.46 20.29
N GLY A 263 -3.33 16.36 19.69
CA GLY A 263 -3.86 17.45 18.86
C GLY A 263 -4.36 17.03 17.47
N ALA A 264 -3.83 15.95 16.89
CA ALA A 264 -4.10 15.61 15.48
C ALA A 264 -5.34 14.72 15.25
N THR A 265 -5.79 13.96 16.26
CA THR A 265 -6.93 13.02 16.14
C THR A 265 -8.29 13.69 16.33
N LEU A 266 -8.35 14.91 16.88
CA LEU A 266 -9.61 15.62 17.16
C LEU A 266 -10.23 16.28 15.92
N ALA A 267 -9.46 16.54 14.86
CA ALA A 267 -9.93 17.24 13.67
C ALA A 267 -10.86 16.41 12.76
N ASP A 268 -10.81 15.08 12.88
CA ASP A 268 -11.57 14.12 12.03
C ASP A 268 -12.79 13.50 12.75
N LEU A 269 -13.10 13.90 13.99
CA LEU A 269 -14.27 13.41 14.71
C LEU A 269 -15.55 14.06 14.18
N PRO A 270 -16.65 13.31 13.99
CA PRO A 270 -17.91 13.88 13.56
C PRO A 270 -18.41 14.87 14.62
N SER A 271 -18.40 16.15 14.29
CA SER A 271 -19.02 17.19 15.10
C SER A 271 -20.52 16.93 15.16
N SER A 272 -21.01 16.41 16.28
CA SER A 272 -22.42 16.49 16.65
C SER A 272 -22.73 17.93 17.05
N ASN A 273 -22.73 18.84 16.07
CA ASN A 273 -23.43 20.12 16.03
C ASN A 273 -22.92 20.91 14.82
N SER A 274 -23.76 20.97 13.80
CA SER A 274 -23.70 21.97 12.75
C SER A 274 -23.83 23.36 13.36
N GLN A 275 -22.70 24.04 13.55
CA GLN A 275 -22.59 25.49 13.50
C GLN A 275 -21.13 25.88 13.27
N THR A 276 -20.85 26.27 12.02
CA THR A 276 -19.61 26.86 11.55
C THR A 276 -19.23 28.08 12.39
N TYR A 277 -18.08 28.03 13.07
CA TYR A 277 -17.31 29.23 13.37
C TYR A 277 -15.93 29.14 12.73
N SER A 278 -15.72 30.06 11.79
CA SER A 278 -14.47 30.37 11.13
C SER A 278 -13.41 30.81 12.13
N ALA A 279 -12.23 30.21 12.06
CA ALA A 279 -10.98 30.88 12.43
C ALA A 279 -9.89 30.51 11.41
N ARG A 280 -9.90 31.25 10.29
CA ARG A 280 -8.67 31.55 9.55
C ARG A 280 -7.77 32.43 10.44
N HIS A 281 -6.46 32.28 10.23
CA HIS A 281 -5.32 33.07 10.72
C HIS A 281 -4.52 32.31 11.78
N MET A 282 -3.20 32.24 11.77
CA MET A 282 -2.13 32.77 10.92
C MET A 282 -0.88 32.37 11.71
N CYS A 283 0.13 31.76 11.08
CA CYS A 283 1.52 31.93 11.46
C CYS A 283 2.40 31.38 10.33
N ILE A 284 3.43 32.19 10.06
CA ILE A 284 4.38 32.23 8.94
C ILE A 284 5.07 30.89 8.69
#